data_AF-A0A2V3J6H8-F1
#
_entry.id   AF-A0A2V3J6H8-F1
#
_cell.length_a   1.000
_cell.length_b   1.000
_cell.length_c   1.000
_cell.angle_alpha   90.00
_cell.angle_beta   90.00
_cell.angle_gamma   90.00
#
_symmetry.space_group_name_H-M   'P 1'
#
loop_
_entity.id
_entity.type
_entity.pdbx_description
1 polymer ?
#
loop_
_entity_poly.entity_id
_entity_poly.type
_entity_poly.pdbx_seq_one_letter_code
_entity_poly.pdbx_strand_id
1 'polypeptide(L)'
;MPRSVWKGPFADVLKKLPHVYRGTRRSMILPDWVGKTIEVHNGRAWRPINIVEDMIGHRLGEFAATRTKSPHKGAVLRARAMMKKKKGK
;
A
#
# COMPACT_ATOMS: atom_id res chain seq x y z
N MET A 1 4.06 14.32 8.07
CA MET A 1 4.71 15.63 7.95
C MET A 1 5.51 15.69 6.66
N PRO A 2 5.27 16.72 5.83
CA PRO A 2 6.07 17.00 4.65
C PRO A 2 7.47 17.48 5.07
N ARG A 3 8.45 17.25 4.21
CA ARG A 3 9.80 17.80 4.38
C ARG A 3 9.81 19.28 3.97
N SER A 4 10.79 20.03 4.48
CA SER A 4 10.98 21.43 4.14
C SER A 4 11.18 21.61 2.64
N VAL A 5 10.55 22.65 2.06
CA VAL A 5 10.48 22.92 0.62
C VAL A 5 11.84 22.88 -0.07
N TRP A 6 12.87 23.46 0.56
CA TRP A 6 14.22 23.53 -0.01
C TRP A 6 14.90 22.17 -0.22
N LYS A 7 14.44 21.11 0.45
CA LYS A 7 15.03 19.75 0.32
C LYS A 7 14.50 18.98 -0.89
N GLY A 8 13.45 19.48 -1.55
CA GLY A 8 12.77 18.80 -2.66
C GLY A 8 12.07 17.50 -2.25
N PRO A 9 11.23 16.91 -3.11
CA PRO A 9 10.62 15.61 -2.85
C PRO A 9 11.68 14.50 -2.80
N PHE A 10 11.53 13.57 -1.86
CA PHE A 10 12.43 12.40 -1.80
C PHE A 10 11.86 11.26 -2.61
N ALA A 11 12.66 10.80 -3.55
CA ALA A 11 12.39 9.59 -4.30
C ALA A 11 13.69 8.80 -4.43
N ASP A 12 13.67 7.55 -3.99
CA ASP A 12 14.71 6.60 -4.36
C ASP A 12 14.52 6.19 -5.82
N VAL A 13 15.63 5.81 -6.44
CA VAL A 13 15.63 5.22 -7.78
C VAL A 13 14.85 3.91 -7.75
N LEU A 14 13.89 3.75 -8.67
CA LEU A 14 13.22 2.48 -8.89
C LEU A 14 14.23 1.45 -9.36
N LYS A 15 14.31 0.31 -8.65
CA LYS A 15 15.11 -0.82 -9.12
C LYS A 15 14.39 -1.45 -10.30
N LYS A 16 14.96 -1.27 -11.49
CA LYS A 16 14.46 -1.87 -12.73
C LYS A 16 14.92 -3.32 -12.79
N LEU A 17 14.01 -4.24 -12.51
CA LEU A 17 14.17 -5.68 -12.77
C LEU A 17 13.59 -5.98 -14.15
N PRO A 18 13.92 -7.14 -14.77
CA PRO A 18 13.63 -7.39 -16.17
C PRO A 18 12.15 -7.16 -16.58
N HIS A 19 11.18 -7.27 -15.67
CA HIS A 19 9.76 -7.04 -15.93
C HIS A 19 9.01 -6.31 -14.80
N VAL A 20 9.73 -5.80 -13.78
CA VAL A 20 9.12 -5.32 -12.54
C VAL A 20 9.85 -4.07 -12.04
N TYR A 21 9.09 -3.03 -11.69
CA TYR A 21 9.61 -1.87 -10.97
C TYR A 21 9.44 -2.08 -9.47
N ARG A 22 10.52 -2.09 -8.70
CA ARG A 22 10.44 -2.14 -7.23
C ARG A 22 10.75 -0.77 -6.63
N GLY A 23 9.88 -0.34 -5.73
CA GLY A 23 9.98 0.93 -5.03
C GLY A 23 10.17 0.77 -3.52
N THR A 24 10.79 1.78 -2.90
CA THR A 24 10.87 1.89 -1.44
C THR A 24 9.64 2.63 -0.89
N ARG A 25 9.18 2.23 0.29
CA ARG A 25 7.98 2.81 0.94
C ARG A 25 8.11 4.29 1.29
N ARG A 26 9.34 4.81 1.38
CA ARG A 26 9.63 6.21 1.74
C ARG A 26 9.58 7.16 0.55
N SER A 27 9.63 6.61 -0.67
CA SER A 27 9.65 7.38 -1.90
C SER A 27 8.30 8.03 -2.18
N MET A 28 8.35 9.29 -2.58
CA MET A 28 7.22 10.04 -3.11
C MET A 28 6.98 9.65 -4.56
N ILE A 29 5.71 9.57 -4.93
CA ILE A 29 5.28 9.25 -6.30
C ILE A 29 5.54 10.47 -7.19
N LEU A 30 6.40 10.28 -8.19
CA LEU A 30 6.69 11.27 -9.22
C LEU A 30 5.69 11.16 -10.39
N PRO A 31 5.48 12.26 -11.13
CA PRO A 31 4.67 12.24 -12.36
C PRO A 31 5.14 11.18 -13.38
N ASP A 32 6.45 10.96 -13.50
CA ASP A 32 7.05 9.99 -14.45
C ASP A 32 6.70 8.51 -14.16
N TRP A 33 6.06 8.25 -13.02
CA TRP A 33 5.69 6.90 -12.57
C TRP A 33 4.23 6.56 -12.86
N VAL A 34 3.43 7.51 -13.33
CA VAL A 34 2.04 7.29 -13.73
C VAL A 34 1.98 6.22 -14.84
N GLY A 35 1.04 5.29 -14.71
CA GLY A 35 0.88 4.17 -15.64
C GLY A 35 1.85 3.00 -15.45
N LYS A 36 2.80 3.08 -14.50
CA LYS A 36 3.70 1.96 -14.16
C LYS A 36 3.12 1.15 -13.00
N THR A 37 3.29 -0.16 -13.05
CA THR A 37 3.03 -1.05 -11.91
C THR A 37 4.28 -1.17 -11.05
N ILE A 38 4.20 -0.70 -9.81
CA ILE A 38 5.32 -0.72 -8.87
C ILE A 38 5.03 -1.71 -7.74
N GLU A 39 5.98 -2.59 -7.51
CA GLU A 39 5.99 -3.50 -6.37
C GLU A 39 6.57 -2.84 -5.14
N VAL A 40 5.79 -2.81 -4.06
CA VAL A 40 6.19 -2.26 -2.76
C VAL A 40 6.24 -3.39 -1.73
N HIS A 41 7.37 -3.51 -1.02
CA HIS A 41 7.52 -4.52 0.02
C HIS A 41 6.75 -4.14 1.27
N ASN A 42 5.88 -5.03 1.74
CA ASN A 42 5.01 -4.80 2.89
C ASN A 42 5.53 -5.43 4.20
N GLY A 43 6.80 -5.88 4.21
CA GLY A 43 7.42 -6.60 5.33
C GLY A 43 7.31 -8.13 5.24
N ARG A 44 6.36 -8.64 4.46
CA ARG A 44 6.18 -10.08 4.22
C ARG A 44 6.20 -10.47 2.73
N ALA A 45 5.61 -9.63 1.89
CA ALA A 45 5.48 -9.88 0.46
C ALA A 45 5.55 -8.56 -0.32
N TRP A 46 5.85 -8.68 -1.61
CA TRP A 46 5.76 -7.58 -2.59
C TRP A 46 4.31 -7.42 -3.03
N ARG A 47 3.78 -6.20 -2.94
CA ARG A 47 2.43 -5.86 -3.38
C ARG A 47 2.53 -4.99 -4.64
N PRO A 48 1.94 -5.41 -5.77
CA PRO A 48 1.88 -4.58 -6.97
C PRO A 48 0.84 -3.48 -6.79
N ILE A 49 1.22 -2.25 -7.13
CA ILE A 49 0.36 -1.06 -7.10
C ILE A 49 0.42 -0.43 -8.48
N ASN A 50 -0.75 -0.19 -9.07
CA ASN A 50 -0.89 0.57 -10.32
C ASN A 50 -1.01 2.05 -9.97
N ILE A 51 -0.12 2.88 -10.52
CA ILE A 51 -0.07 4.31 -10.18
C ILE A 51 -1.00 5.12 -11.08
N VAL A 52 -1.86 5.89 -10.44
CA VAL A 52 -2.80 6.86 -11.05
C VAL A 52 -2.32 8.28 -10.75
N GLU A 53 -2.72 9.26 -11.55
CA GLU A 53 -2.34 10.69 -11.42
C GLU A 53 -2.68 11.27 -10.04
N ASP A 54 -3.82 10.90 -9.46
CA ASP A 54 -4.23 11.35 -8.12
C ASP A 54 -3.28 10.91 -7.00
N MET A 55 -2.37 9.96 -7.28
CA MET A 55 -1.39 9.49 -6.30
C MET A 55 -0.12 10.34 -6.26
N ILE A 56 0.05 11.32 -7.17
CA ILE A 56 1.22 12.20 -7.20
C ILE A 56 1.33 12.98 -5.87
N GLY A 57 2.53 13.05 -5.31
CA GLY A 57 2.79 13.72 -4.04
C GLY A 57 2.53 12.85 -2.80
N HIS A 58 1.86 11.71 -2.94
CA HIS A 58 1.76 10.69 -1.89
C HIS A 58 3.00 9.80 -1.84
N ARG A 59 3.14 9.04 -0.75
CA ARG A 59 4.23 8.07 -0.61
C ARG A 59 3.76 6.66 -0.95
N LEU A 60 4.61 5.89 -1.61
CA LEU A 60 4.33 4.49 -1.95
C LEU A 60 3.93 3.62 -0.75
N GLY A 61 4.47 3.94 0.43
CA GLY A 61 4.17 3.23 1.67
C GLY A 61 2.75 3.41 2.20
N GLU A 62 2.01 4.43 1.74
CA GLU A 62 0.63 4.72 2.14
C GLU A 62 -0.35 3.72 1.50
N PHE A 63 0.01 3.22 0.32
CA PHE A 63 -0.77 2.24 -0.45
C PHE A 63 -0.42 0.78 -0.10
N ALA A 64 0.58 0.54 0.74
CA ALA A 64 1.01 -0.78 1.18
C ALA A 64 0.81 -0.97 2.70
N ALA A 65 -0.35 -1.52 3.08
CA ALA A 65 -0.77 -1.68 4.47
C ALA A 65 -0.06 -2.85 5.19
N THR A 66 0.79 -2.56 6.18
CA THR A 66 1.66 -3.57 6.84
C THR A 66 1.01 -4.44 7.90
N ARG A 67 0.00 -3.91 8.59
CA ARG A 67 -0.67 -4.63 9.67
C ARG A 67 -2.04 -5.11 9.19
N THR A 68 -2.38 -6.35 9.54
CA THR A 68 -3.74 -6.85 9.33
C THR A 68 -4.65 -6.16 10.33
N LYS A 69 -5.77 -5.58 9.87
CA LYS A 69 -6.76 -4.98 10.77
C LYS A 69 -7.41 -6.10 11.57
N SER A 70 -7.09 -6.18 12.86
CA SER A 70 -7.71 -7.16 13.75
C SER A 70 -9.13 -6.69 14.12
N PRO A 71 -10.17 -7.51 13.90
CA PRO A 71 -11.51 -7.16 14.34
C PRO A 71 -11.60 -7.11 15.86
N HIS A 72 -12.32 -6.11 16.39
CA HIS A 72 -12.63 -6.04 17.83
C HIS A 72 -13.47 -7.25 18.26
N LYS A 73 -13.24 -7.76 19.48
CA LYS A 73 -13.87 -9.01 19.99
C LYS A 73 -15.38 -9.08 19.79
N GLY A 74 -16.11 -7.97 19.98
CA GLY A 74 -17.56 -7.91 19.78
C GLY A 74 -17.98 -8.14 18.32
N ALA A 75 -17.22 -7.63 17.35
CA ALA A 75 -17.48 -7.86 15.94
C ALA A 75 -17.23 -9.32 15.53
N VAL A 76 -16.20 -9.94 16.13
CA VAL A 76 -15.89 -11.37 15.90
C VAL A 76 -17.00 -12.28 16.43
N LEU A 77 -17.44 -12.05 17.67
CA LEU A 77 -18.53 -12.82 18.28
C LEU A 77 -19.84 -12.69 17.49
N ARG A 78 -20.18 -11.46 17.07
CA ARG A 78 -21.36 -11.18 16.25
C ARG A 78 -21.28 -11.86 14.88
N ALA A 79 -20.15 -11.77 14.19
CA ALA A 79 -19.95 -12.44 12.90
C ALA A 79 -20.05 -13.98 13.03
N ARG A 80 -19.47 -14.55 14.10
CA ARG A 80 -19.52 -15.99 14.39
C ARG A 80 -20.95 -16.47 14.72
N ALA A 81 -21.72 -15.68 15.47
CA ALA A 81 -23.12 -15.96 15.76
C ALA A 81 -24.00 -15.94 14.49
N MET A 82 -23.79 -14.95 13.60
CA MET A 82 -24.48 -14.88 12.31
C MET A 82 -24.16 -16.08 11.41
N MET A 83 -22.89 -16.52 11.35
CA MET A 83 -22.49 -17.71 10.58
C MET A 83 -23.14 -19.00 11.11
N LYS A 84 -23.28 -19.16 12.43
CA LYS A 84 -23.99 -20.32 13.02
C LYS A 84 -25.48 -20.32 12.65
N LYS A 85 -26.14 -19.16 12.69
CA LYS A 85 -27.57 -19.03 12.36
C LYS A 85 -27.87 -19.32 10.88
N LYS A 86 -26.91 -19.06 9.98
CA LYS A 86 -27.03 -19.31 8.54
C LYS A 86 -26.77 -20.77 8.13
N LYS A 87 -26.07 -21.55 8.96
CA LYS A 87 -25.80 -22.99 8.74
C LYS A 87 -26.86 -23.93 9.33
N GLY A 88 -27.69 -23.43 10.25
CA GLY A 88 -28.78 -24.20 10.88
C GLY A 88 -30.15 -23.96 10.24
N LYS A 89 -30.18 -23.43 9.02
CA LYS A 89 -31.38 -23.25 8.21
C LYS A 89 -31.17 -23.96 6.87
#